data_AF-A0A942UYP6-F1
#
_entry.id   AF-A0A942UYP6-F1
#
_cell.length_a   1.000
_cell.length_b   1.000
_cell.length_c   1.000
_cell.angle_alpha   90.00
_cell.angle_beta   90.00
_cell.angle_gamma   90.00
#
_symmetry.space_group_name_H-M   'P 1'
#
loop_
_entity.id
_entity.type
_entity.pdbx_description
1 polymer ?
#
loop_
_entity_poly.entity_id
_entity_poly.type
_entity_poly.pdbx_seq_one_letter_code
_entity_poly.pdbx_strand_id
1 'polypeptide(L)'
;MNKEISIKKVREDAEKLFREGKFYCSEAVVSSIRDNFGIDMPEEMIAMASGFPVGIGRSKCVCGAVSGGIMMMGYFFGRKEGTNPQDPKSVKTLELANELQEGFKKNHKVLCCSILTKGMDMASGEHKKQCISFTGEIAESTAKIIVRELDLINIDEKEFAI
;
A
#
# COMPACT_ATOMS: atom_id res chain seq x y z
N MET A 1 4.71 16.95 5.88
CA MET A 1 3.72 16.29 5.01
C MET A 1 3.29 17.25 3.92
N ASN A 2 3.34 16.80 2.67
CA ASN A 2 2.91 17.54 1.49
C ASN A 2 1.39 17.73 1.49
N LYS A 3 0.92 18.86 0.95
CA LYS A 3 -0.52 19.15 0.78
C LYS A 3 -1.06 18.80 -0.61
N GLU A 4 -0.15 18.68 -1.56
CA GLU A 4 -0.40 18.34 -2.95
C GLU A 4 0.29 17.00 -3.24
N ILE A 5 -0.48 16.03 -3.72
CA ILE A 5 -0.03 14.65 -3.93
C ILE A 5 -0.37 14.25 -5.36
N SER A 6 0.62 13.77 -6.10
CA SER A 6 0.38 13.02 -7.34
C SER A 6 0.20 11.54 -6.97
N ILE A 7 -1.02 11.06 -7.09
CA ILE A 7 -1.39 9.66 -6.83
C ILE A 7 -0.75 8.74 -7.87
N LYS A 8 -0.68 9.20 -9.12
CA LYS A 8 0.03 8.54 -10.21
C LYS A 8 1.51 8.38 -9.89
N LYS A 9 2.15 9.42 -9.35
CA LYS A 9 3.55 9.33 -8.94
C LYS A 9 3.76 8.32 -7.80
N VAL A 10 2.85 8.30 -6.81
CA VAL A 10 2.89 7.29 -5.73
C VAL A 10 2.85 5.87 -6.29
N ARG A 11 2.00 5.62 -7.29
CA ARG A 11 1.94 4.34 -8.01
C ARG A 11 3.29 4.03 -8.68
N GLU A 12 3.76 4.93 -9.53
CA GLU A 12 4.95 4.75 -10.36
C GLU A 12 6.21 4.51 -9.52
N ASP A 13 6.38 5.25 -8.42
CA ASP A 13 7.50 5.08 -7.51
C ASP A 13 7.44 3.71 -6.81
N ALA A 14 6.26 3.26 -6.36
CA ALA A 14 6.11 1.96 -5.71
C ALA A 14 6.43 0.81 -6.68
N GLU A 15 5.94 0.90 -7.92
CA GLU A 15 6.28 -0.04 -8.99
C GLU A 15 7.78 -0.06 -9.26
N LYS A 16 8.41 1.12 -9.35
CA LYS A 16 9.85 1.27 -9.61
C LYS A 16 10.71 0.65 -8.51
N LEU A 17 10.42 0.96 -7.24
CA LEU A 17 11.15 0.44 -6.08
C LEU A 17 11.17 -1.09 -6.07
N PHE A 18 10.04 -1.73 -6.38
CA PHE A 18 9.98 -3.18 -6.50
C PHE A 18 10.69 -3.71 -7.75
N ARG A 19 10.46 -3.07 -8.90
CA ARG A 19 11.02 -3.49 -10.19
C ARG A 19 12.55 -3.52 -10.16
N GLU A 20 13.15 -2.51 -9.57
CA GLU A 20 14.61 -2.35 -9.40
C GLU A 20 15.17 -3.27 -8.31
N GLY A 21 14.32 -3.92 -7.50
CA GLY A 21 14.75 -4.80 -6.42
C GLY A 21 15.32 -4.07 -5.21
N LYS A 22 15.09 -2.75 -5.11
CA LYS A 22 15.47 -1.95 -3.94
C LYS A 22 14.65 -2.39 -2.71
N PHE A 23 13.40 -2.73 -2.92
CA PHE A 23 12.47 -3.19 -1.89
C PHE A 23 11.53 -4.28 -2.40
N TYR A 24 11.01 -5.10 -1.51
CA TYR A 24 9.86 -5.97 -1.79
C TYR A 24 8.54 -5.18 -1.71
N CYS A 25 7.40 -5.86 -1.98
CA CYS A 25 6.14 -5.20 -2.28
C CYS A 25 5.56 -4.39 -1.10
N SER A 26 5.59 -4.94 0.12
CA SER A 26 5.16 -4.23 1.32
C SER A 26 6.02 -3.00 1.61
N GLU A 27 7.34 -3.17 1.57
CA GLU A 27 8.34 -2.12 1.78
C GLU A 27 8.22 -1.01 0.73
N ALA A 28 8.06 -1.37 -0.54
CA ALA A 28 7.92 -0.43 -1.64
C ALA A 28 6.66 0.44 -1.52
N VAL A 29 5.53 -0.13 -1.07
CA VAL A 29 4.31 0.65 -0.78
C VAL A 29 4.57 1.65 0.33
N VAL A 30 5.14 1.21 1.46
CA VAL A 30 5.43 2.07 2.62
C VAL A 30 6.42 3.17 2.26
N SER A 31 7.51 2.83 1.58
CA SER A 31 8.53 3.79 1.13
C SER A 31 7.98 4.80 0.13
N SER A 32 7.20 4.35 -0.87
CA SER A 32 6.62 5.26 -1.86
C SER A 32 5.68 6.28 -1.21
N ILE A 33 4.79 5.83 -0.32
CA ILE A 33 3.87 6.73 0.38
C ILE A 33 4.65 7.68 1.28
N ARG A 34 5.66 7.19 2.02
CA ARG A 34 6.53 8.03 2.85
C ARG A 34 7.11 9.21 2.07
N ASP A 35 7.76 8.88 0.96
CA ASP A 35 8.55 9.85 0.20
C ASP A 35 7.62 10.84 -0.52
N ASN A 36 6.54 10.37 -1.14
CA ASN A 36 5.60 11.22 -1.88
C ASN A 36 4.73 12.09 -0.96
N PHE A 37 4.37 11.61 0.23
CA PHE A 37 3.63 12.42 1.21
C PHE A 37 4.56 13.33 2.03
N GLY A 38 5.88 13.23 1.89
CA GLY A 38 6.84 14.05 2.64
C GLY A 38 6.59 13.96 4.15
N ILE A 39 6.31 12.75 4.64
CA ILE A 39 6.08 12.48 6.06
C ILE A 39 7.41 12.16 6.73
N ASP A 40 7.62 12.75 7.90
CA ASP A 40 8.78 12.46 8.76
C ASP A 40 8.54 11.13 9.49
N MET A 41 8.56 10.05 8.71
CA MET A 41 8.42 8.69 9.18
C MET A 41 9.82 8.04 9.22
N PRO A 42 10.23 7.47 10.35
CA PRO A 42 11.53 6.81 10.48
C PRO A 42 11.64 5.61 9.52
N GLU A 43 12.84 5.34 9.04
CA GLU A 43 13.11 4.24 8.09
C GLU A 43 12.82 2.86 8.70
N GLU A 44 12.86 2.76 10.03
CA GLU A 44 12.46 1.60 10.80
C GLU A 44 11.01 1.16 10.48
N MET A 45 10.13 2.08 10.08
CA MET A 45 8.77 1.73 9.65
C MET A 45 8.76 0.99 8.30
N ILE A 46 9.73 1.26 7.42
CA ILE A 46 9.96 0.47 6.21
C ILE A 46 10.50 -0.90 6.61
N ALA A 47 11.46 -0.96 7.54
CA ALA A 47 12.00 -2.22 8.04
C ALA A 47 10.94 -3.11 8.73
N MET A 48 9.95 -2.50 9.41
CA MET A 48 8.80 -3.23 9.94
C MET A 48 7.99 -3.93 8.84
N ALA A 49 8.00 -3.42 7.61
CA ALA A 49 7.32 -4.02 6.47
C ALA A 49 8.08 -5.21 5.85
N SER A 50 9.32 -5.48 6.27
CA SER A 50 10.19 -6.54 5.70
C SER A 50 9.74 -7.96 6.02
N GLY A 51 8.83 -8.15 6.98
CA GLY A 51 8.26 -9.46 7.31
C GLY A 51 7.11 -9.91 6.41
N PHE A 52 6.57 -9.03 5.57
CA PHE A 52 5.40 -9.26 4.72
C PHE A 52 5.67 -9.70 3.26
N PRO A 53 6.88 -9.62 2.69
CA PRO A 53 7.13 -10.12 1.35
C PRO A 53 6.83 -11.61 1.17
N VAL A 54 6.46 -11.98 -0.06
CA VAL A 54 6.04 -13.35 -0.41
C VAL A 54 4.87 -13.83 0.47
N GLY A 55 4.07 -12.85 0.90
CA GLY A 55 2.81 -13.02 1.61
C GLY A 55 2.88 -12.53 3.06
N ILE A 56 3.27 -13.42 3.95
CA ILE A 56 3.75 -13.05 5.28
C ILE A 56 4.94 -13.97 5.49
N GLY A 57 6.14 -13.46 5.25
CA GLY A 57 7.38 -14.20 5.47
C GLY A 57 7.43 -15.54 4.74
N ARG A 58 7.03 -15.58 3.46
CA ARG A 58 7.01 -16.80 2.62
C ARG A 58 5.98 -17.88 3.02
N SER A 59 5.07 -17.59 3.94
CA SER A 59 3.92 -18.49 4.23
C SER A 59 2.92 -18.59 3.08
N LYS A 60 3.04 -17.73 2.04
CA LYS A 60 2.11 -17.60 0.92
C LYS A 60 0.66 -17.28 1.34
N CYS A 61 0.49 -16.65 2.51
CA CYS A 61 -0.78 -16.18 3.05
C CYS A 61 -1.21 -14.85 2.39
N VAL A 62 -1.47 -13.78 3.13
CA VAL A 62 -1.99 -12.50 2.61
C VAL A 62 -0.98 -11.78 1.70
N CYS A 63 -1.42 -11.09 0.65
CA CYS A 63 -0.58 -10.30 -0.25
C CYS A 63 0.23 -9.21 0.49
N GLY A 64 1.55 -9.20 0.31
CA GLY A 64 2.44 -8.25 0.99
C GLY A 64 2.19 -6.79 0.60
N ALA A 65 1.84 -6.49 -0.66
CA ALA A 65 1.49 -5.12 -1.07
C ALA A 65 0.29 -4.60 -0.27
N VAL A 66 -0.78 -5.41 -0.18
CA VAL A 66 -1.99 -5.10 0.60
C VAL A 66 -1.63 -4.86 2.08
N SER A 67 -0.78 -5.72 2.65
CA SER A 67 -0.31 -5.52 4.03
C SER A 67 0.43 -4.18 4.22
N GLY A 68 1.29 -3.79 3.28
CA GLY A 68 1.96 -2.48 3.29
C GLY A 68 0.97 -1.31 3.23
N GLY A 69 -0.08 -1.42 2.41
CA GLY A 69 -1.15 -0.41 2.36
C GLY A 69 -1.93 -0.30 3.69
N ILE A 70 -2.24 -1.44 4.31
CA ILE A 70 -2.89 -1.49 5.62
C ILE A 70 -2.00 -0.88 6.72
N MET A 71 -0.68 -1.11 6.68
CA MET A 71 0.25 -0.45 7.59
C MET A 71 0.15 1.08 7.48
N MET A 72 0.04 1.61 6.26
CA MET A 72 -0.13 3.05 6.06
C MET A 72 -1.51 3.57 6.51
N MET A 73 -2.59 2.79 6.40
CA MET A 73 -3.87 3.15 7.04
C MET A 73 -3.69 3.31 8.56
N GLY A 74 -2.97 2.37 9.19
CA GLY A 74 -2.62 2.46 10.61
C GLY A 74 -1.75 3.66 10.95
N TYR A 75 -0.78 4.02 10.10
CA TYR A 75 0.09 5.17 10.32
C TYR A 75 -0.69 6.50 10.34
N PHE A 76 -1.58 6.71 9.36
CA PHE A 76 -2.30 7.97 9.22
C PHE A 76 -3.52 8.09 10.16
N PHE A 77 -4.26 7.00 10.38
CA PHE A 77 -5.56 7.05 11.05
C PHE A 77 -5.59 6.31 12.39
N GLY A 78 -4.57 5.49 12.67
CA GLY A 78 -4.49 4.68 13.86
C GLY A 78 -4.37 5.47 15.16
N ARG A 79 -4.78 4.84 16.25
CA ARG A 79 -4.57 5.35 17.61
C ARG A 79 -3.12 5.12 18.05
N LYS A 80 -2.59 6.07 18.81
CA LYS A 80 -1.22 6.00 19.37
C LYS A 80 -1.19 5.45 20.79
N GLU A 81 -2.30 5.56 21.51
CA GLU A 81 -2.43 5.12 22.89
C GLU A 81 -3.48 4.01 23.05
N GLY A 82 -3.29 3.22 24.10
CA GLY A 82 -4.24 2.22 24.56
C GLY A 82 -5.49 2.87 25.14
N THR A 83 -6.63 2.77 24.46
CA THR A 83 -7.92 3.26 24.96
C THR A 83 -8.90 2.10 25.13
N ASN A 84 -9.80 1.89 24.17
CA ASN A 84 -10.74 0.77 24.14
C ASN A 84 -11.05 0.37 22.68
N PRO A 85 -11.67 -0.81 22.43
CA PRO A 85 -11.96 -1.26 21.07
C PRO A 85 -12.95 -0.38 20.29
N GLN A 86 -13.78 0.41 20.98
CA GLN A 86 -14.77 1.32 20.38
C GLN A 86 -14.22 2.74 20.15
N ASP A 87 -12.92 2.95 20.33
CA ASP A 87 -12.27 4.21 20.00
C ASP A 87 -12.56 4.60 18.54
N PRO A 88 -13.07 5.82 18.27
CA PRO A 88 -13.43 6.24 16.92
C PRO A 88 -12.29 6.12 15.91
N LYS A 89 -11.03 6.35 16.30
CA LYS A 89 -9.87 6.14 15.42
C LYS A 89 -9.64 4.66 15.13
N SER A 90 -9.84 3.80 16.12
CA SER A 90 -9.75 2.35 15.92
C SER A 90 -10.80 1.87 14.93
N VAL A 91 -12.06 2.26 15.12
CA VAL A 91 -13.17 1.89 14.22
C VAL A 91 -12.92 2.42 12.80
N LYS A 92 -12.60 3.70 12.66
CA LYS A 92 -12.31 4.31 11.36
C LYS A 92 -11.13 3.66 10.64
N THR A 93 -10.04 3.35 11.35
CA THR A 93 -8.87 2.69 10.73
C THR A 93 -9.24 1.30 10.20
N LEU A 94 -10.07 0.54 10.93
CA LEU A 94 -10.56 -0.77 10.48
C LEU A 94 -11.46 -0.65 9.24
N GLU A 95 -12.34 0.35 9.19
CA GLU A 95 -13.18 0.63 8.03
C GLU A 95 -12.35 0.95 6.78
N LEU A 96 -11.37 1.85 6.90
CA LEU A 96 -10.48 2.23 5.79
C LEU A 96 -9.60 1.06 5.34
N ALA A 97 -9.09 0.25 6.29
CA ALA A 97 -8.35 -0.96 5.97
C ALA A 97 -9.22 -2.02 5.28
N ASN A 98 -10.51 -2.12 5.63
CA ASN A 98 -11.44 -2.99 4.94
C ASN A 98 -11.76 -2.46 3.54
N GLU A 99 -12.02 -1.16 3.38
CA GLU A 99 -12.25 -0.51 2.09
C GLU A 99 -11.11 -0.80 1.10
N LEU A 100 -9.86 -0.62 1.52
CA LEU A 100 -8.68 -0.91 0.70
C LEU A 100 -8.66 -2.39 0.24
N GLN A 101 -8.97 -3.31 1.14
CA GLN A 101 -9.00 -4.75 0.84
C GLN A 101 -10.16 -5.13 -0.09
N GLU A 102 -11.36 -4.57 0.12
CA GLU A 102 -12.50 -4.80 -0.76
C GLU A 102 -12.23 -4.25 -2.16
N GLY A 103 -11.59 -3.08 -2.26
CA GLY A 103 -11.15 -2.50 -3.52
C GLY A 103 -10.24 -3.45 -4.30
N PHE A 104 -9.22 -4.01 -3.65
CA PHE A 104 -8.34 -4.99 -4.28
C PHE A 104 -9.06 -6.29 -4.65
N LYS A 105 -9.93 -6.82 -3.76
CA LYS A 105 -10.72 -8.02 -4.04
C LYS A 105 -11.72 -7.84 -5.17
N LYS A 106 -12.23 -6.64 -5.41
CA LYS A 106 -13.11 -6.38 -6.55
C LYS A 106 -12.41 -6.69 -7.89
N ASN A 107 -11.11 -6.41 -7.96
CA ASN A 107 -10.30 -6.65 -9.16
C ASN A 107 -9.69 -8.06 -9.20
N HIS A 108 -9.30 -8.61 -8.04
CA HIS A 108 -8.46 -9.83 -7.95
C HIS A 108 -9.09 -11.00 -7.18
N LYS A 109 -10.33 -10.83 -6.68
CA LYS A 109 -11.16 -11.78 -5.93
C LYS A 109 -10.68 -12.17 -4.53
N VAL A 110 -9.37 -12.31 -4.32
CA VAL A 110 -8.79 -12.79 -3.06
C VAL A 110 -7.58 -11.97 -2.64
N LEU A 111 -7.21 -12.07 -1.36
CA LEU A 111 -5.98 -11.50 -0.83
C LEU A 111 -4.85 -12.52 -0.73
N CYS A 112 -5.15 -13.81 -0.83
CA CYS A 112 -4.19 -14.88 -0.62
C CYS A 112 -3.16 -14.91 -1.76
N CYS A 113 -1.91 -14.58 -1.42
CA CYS A 113 -0.73 -14.59 -2.27
C CYS A 113 -0.61 -15.90 -3.03
N SER A 114 -0.77 -17.08 -2.38
CA SER A 114 -0.67 -18.37 -3.09
C SER A 114 -1.69 -18.54 -4.22
N ILE A 115 -2.89 -17.96 -4.05
CA ILE A 115 -3.96 -18.04 -5.04
C ILE A 115 -3.73 -17.00 -6.15
N LEU A 116 -3.34 -15.78 -5.76
CA LEU A 116 -3.01 -14.71 -6.70
C LEU A 116 -1.87 -15.09 -7.65
N THR A 117 -0.90 -15.86 -7.16
CA THR A 117 0.29 -16.25 -7.91
C THR A 117 0.22 -17.70 -8.39
N LYS A 118 -0.97 -18.32 -8.36
CA LYS A 118 -1.11 -19.75 -8.67
C LYS A 118 -0.71 -20.04 -10.11
N GLY A 119 0.17 -21.03 -10.30
CA GLY A 119 0.62 -21.47 -11.62
C GLY A 119 1.75 -20.61 -12.22
N MET A 120 2.18 -19.55 -11.52
CA MET A 120 3.29 -18.71 -11.98
C MET A 120 4.63 -19.30 -11.53
N ASP A 121 5.59 -19.32 -12.44
CA ASP A 121 6.98 -19.60 -12.11
C ASP A 121 7.67 -18.33 -11.60
N MET A 122 8.38 -18.45 -10.48
CA MET A 122 9.18 -17.36 -9.90
C MET A 122 10.33 -16.96 -10.84
N ALA A 123 10.83 -17.88 -11.66
CA ALA A 123 11.95 -17.65 -12.58
C ALA A 123 11.51 -17.03 -13.92
N SER A 124 10.24 -17.16 -14.32
CA SER A 124 9.75 -16.70 -15.64
C SER A 124 9.52 -15.19 -15.73
N GLY A 125 9.60 -14.48 -14.60
CA GLY A 125 9.37 -13.04 -14.51
C GLY A 125 7.90 -12.61 -14.55
N GLU A 126 6.96 -13.51 -14.89
CA GLU A 126 5.52 -13.26 -14.84
C GLU A 126 5.08 -12.88 -13.42
N HIS A 127 5.50 -13.68 -12.43
CA HIS A 127 5.28 -13.39 -11.02
C HIS A 127 5.78 -11.99 -10.63
N LYS A 128 7.00 -11.63 -11.07
CA LYS A 128 7.58 -10.32 -10.78
C LYS A 128 6.75 -9.19 -11.40
N LYS A 129 6.31 -9.32 -12.67
CA LYS A 129 5.47 -8.33 -13.34
C LYS A 129 4.13 -8.12 -12.62
N GLN A 130 3.49 -9.20 -12.18
CA GLN A 130 2.25 -9.10 -11.42
C GLN A 130 2.47 -8.41 -10.07
N CYS A 131 3.50 -8.81 -9.31
CA CYS A 131 3.81 -8.18 -8.04
C CYS A 131 4.16 -6.69 -8.20
N ILE A 132 4.81 -6.28 -9.29
CA ILE A 132 5.02 -4.86 -9.61
C ILE A 132 3.66 -4.16 -9.74
N SER A 133 2.76 -4.69 -10.58
CA SER A 133 1.44 -4.10 -10.81
C SER A 133 0.62 -3.97 -9.53
N PHE A 134 0.58 -5.02 -8.69
CA PHE A 134 -0.14 -4.99 -7.41
C PHE A 134 0.48 -4.01 -6.41
N THR A 135 1.81 -3.87 -6.41
CA THR A 135 2.52 -2.90 -5.57
C THR A 135 2.09 -1.48 -5.96
N GLY A 136 2.05 -1.17 -7.26
CA GLY A 136 1.55 0.09 -7.77
C GLY A 136 0.08 0.34 -7.43
N GLU A 137 -0.80 -0.62 -7.74
CA GLU A 137 -2.25 -0.52 -7.51
C GLU A 137 -2.59 -0.28 -6.05
N ILE A 138 -1.92 -0.97 -5.12
CA ILE A 138 -2.14 -0.76 -3.71
C ILE A 138 -1.59 0.59 -3.25
N ALA A 139 -0.40 0.99 -3.70
CA ALA A 139 0.14 2.31 -3.36
C ALA A 139 -0.80 3.44 -3.84
N GLU A 140 -1.32 3.32 -5.06
CA GLU A 140 -2.30 4.22 -5.66
C GLU A 140 -3.60 4.28 -4.83
N SER A 141 -4.19 3.12 -4.54
CA SER A 141 -5.45 3.02 -3.81
C SER A 141 -5.31 3.54 -2.37
N THR A 142 -4.17 3.23 -1.73
CA THR A 142 -3.85 3.73 -0.40
C THR A 142 -3.70 5.25 -0.42
N ALA A 143 -3.02 5.81 -1.42
CA ALA A 143 -2.88 7.25 -1.59
C ALA A 143 -4.24 7.93 -1.83
N LYS A 144 -5.12 7.36 -2.67
CA LYS A 144 -6.50 7.86 -2.88
C LYS A 144 -7.26 7.99 -1.57
N ILE A 145 -7.22 6.96 -0.73
CA ILE A 145 -7.88 6.97 0.57
C ILE A 145 -7.26 8.06 1.47
N ILE A 146 -5.94 8.14 1.58
CA ILE A 146 -5.28 9.13 2.43
C ILE A 146 -5.58 10.56 1.98
N VAL A 147 -5.49 10.82 0.66
CA VAL A 147 -5.78 12.13 0.07
C VAL A 147 -7.22 12.54 0.36
N ARG A 148 -8.19 11.62 0.18
CA ARG A 148 -9.60 11.87 0.49
C ARG A 148 -9.83 12.16 1.96
N GLU A 149 -9.33 11.32 2.86
CA GLU A 149 -9.63 11.41 4.30
C GLU A 149 -8.88 12.54 5.02
N LEU A 150 -7.82 13.08 4.41
CA LEU A 150 -7.05 14.20 4.95
C LEU A 150 -7.29 15.52 4.18
N ASP A 151 -8.28 15.54 3.28
CA ASP A 151 -8.62 16.69 2.43
C ASP A 151 -7.39 17.29 1.71
N LEU A 152 -6.54 16.42 1.16
CA LEU A 152 -5.36 16.82 0.38
C LEU A 152 -5.72 17.02 -1.10
N ILE A 153 -4.87 17.74 -1.82
CA ILE A 153 -5.08 18.04 -3.24
C ILE A 153 -4.46 16.93 -4.09
N ASN A 154 -5.28 16.23 -4.88
CA ASN A 154 -4.79 15.39 -5.98
C ASN A 154 -4.41 16.28 -7.17
N ILE A 155 -3.12 16.33 -7.53
CA ILE A 155 -2.66 17.16 -8.65
C ILE A 155 -2.80 16.49 -10.02
N ASP A 156 -3.07 15.18 -10.07
CA ASP A 156 -3.24 14.46 -11.33
C ASP A 156 -4.56 14.84 -12.05
N GLU A 157 -5.55 15.34 -11.31
CA GLU A 157 -6.84 15.77 -11.86
C GLU A 157 -6.77 17.16 -12.52
N LYS A 158 -5.74 17.96 -12.22
CA LYS A 158 -5.54 19.27 -12.83
C LYS A 158 -4.98 19.20 -14.26
N GLU A 159 -4.39 18.07 -14.67
CA GLU A 159 -3.81 17.90 -16.02
C GLU A 159 -4.87 17.79 -17.14
N PHE A 160 -6.16 17.60 -16.81
CA PHE A 160 -7.24 17.48 -17.80
C PHE A 160 -8.13 18.72 -17.94
N ALA A 161 -7.78 19.83 -17.27
CA ALA A 161 -8.46 21.12 -17.42
C ALA A 161 -7.69 22.02 -18.39
N ILE A 162 -7.72 21.69 -19.70
CA ILE A 162 -7.34 22.60 -20.80
C ILE A 162 -8.44 22.54 -21.86
#